data_AF-A0A7V9MIK8-F1
#
_entry.id   AF-A0A7V9MIK8-F1
#
_cell.length_a   1.000
_cell.length_b   1.000
_cell.length_c   1.000
_cell.angle_alpha   90.00
_cell.angle_beta   90.00
_cell.angle_gamma   90.00
#
_symmetry.space_group_name_H-M   'P 1'
#
loop_
_entity.id
_entity.type
_entity.pdbx_description
1 polymer ?
#
loop_
_entity_poly.entity_id
_entity_poly.type
_entity_poly.pdbx_seq_one_letter_code
_entity_poly.pdbx_strand_id
1 'polypeptide(L)' 'MTLPGWFDPLWVADEMRAADAWAVERDGVASLDLMERAGEGLARVVAEAAGDGPVRVVVGGGNNGGD' A
#
# COMPACT_ATOMS: atom_id res chain seq x y z
N MET A 1 5.31 25.21 7.35
CA MET A 1 6.03 24.78 8.56
C MET A 1 6.96 23.65 8.16
N THR A 2 8.23 23.70 8.55
CA THR A 2 9.19 22.62 8.32
C THR A 2 8.99 21.55 9.38
N LEU A 3 8.80 20.29 8.96
CA LEU A 3 8.76 19.16 9.87
C LEU A 3 10.15 18.92 10.49
N PRO A 4 10.23 18.38 11.72
CA PRO A 4 11.50 17.97 12.30
C PRO A 4 12.20 16.93 11.41
N GLY A 5 13.53 16.99 11.30
CA GLY A 5 14.30 16.07 10.44
C GLY A 5 14.31 14.59 10.86
N TRP A 6 13.68 14.26 11.99
CA TRP A 6 13.48 12.88 12.46
C TRP A 6 12.07 12.33 12.15
N PHE A 7 11.21 13.14 11.53
CA PHE A 7 9.83 12.79 11.26
C PHE A 7 9.67 12.37 9.81
N ASP A 8 9.30 11.12 9.59
CA ASP A 8 8.83 10.66 8.28
C ASP A 8 7.37 11.12 8.11
N PRO A 9 7.07 12.02 7.16
CA PRO A 9 5.72 12.50 6.95
C PRO A 9 4.80 11.35 6.51
N LEU A 10 3.63 11.26 7.13
CA LEU A 10 2.55 10.42 6.64
C LEU A 10 1.77 11.18 5.57
N TRP A 11 1.57 10.53 4.44
CA TRP A 11 0.90 11.12 3.29
C TRP A 11 -0.59 11.14 3.54
N VAL A 12 -1.24 12.25 3.21
CA VAL A 12 -2.71 12.27 3.15
C VAL A 12 -3.20 11.53 1.92
N ALA A 13 -4.49 11.16 1.90
CA ALA A 13 -5.05 10.34 0.83
C ALA A 13 -4.83 10.93 -0.58
N ASP A 14 -4.92 12.26 -0.72
CA ASP A 14 -4.69 12.93 -2.01
C ASP A 14 -3.23 12.86 -2.46
N GLU A 15 -2.30 12.94 -1.51
CA GLU A 15 -0.86 12.79 -1.78
C GLU A 15 -0.55 11.34 -2.18
N MET A 16 -1.14 10.34 -1.51
CA MET A 16 -0.95 8.93 -1.86
C MET A 16 -1.43 8.65 -3.30
N ARG A 17 -2.62 9.14 -3.67
CA ARG A 17 -3.13 8.99 -5.05
C ARG A 17 -2.23 9.70 -6.07
N ALA A 18 -1.66 10.85 -5.70
CA ALA A 18 -0.70 11.55 -6.55
C ALA A 18 0.61 10.76 -6.71
N ALA A 19 1.07 10.05 -5.67
CA ALA A 19 2.20 9.12 -5.76
C ALA A 19 1.93 8.00 -6.75
N ASP A 20 0.79 7.31 -6.61
CA ASP A 20 0.42 6.20 -7.48
C ASP A 20 0.31 6.66 -8.92
N ALA A 21 -0.33 7.82 -9.16
CA ALA A 21 -0.43 8.43 -10.48
C ALA A 21 0.96 8.77 -11.05
N TRP A 22 1.86 9.31 -10.23
CA TRP A 22 3.23 9.59 -10.67
C TRP A 22 3.98 8.31 -11.05
N ALA A 23 3.88 7.24 -10.25
CA ALA A 23 4.54 5.96 -10.52
C ALA A 23 4.03 5.34 -11.83
N VAL A 24 2.72 5.41 -12.09
CA VAL A 24 2.13 4.89 -13.33
C VAL A 24 2.47 5.77 -14.53
N GLU A 25 2.21 7.06 -14.44
CA GLU A 25 2.26 7.97 -15.59
C GLU A 25 3.67 8.43 -15.95
N ARG A 26 4.57 8.54 -14.97
CA ARG A 26 5.92 9.08 -15.17
C ARG A 26 7.02 8.05 -15.01
N ASP A 27 6.90 7.16 -14.03
CA ASP A 27 7.90 6.11 -13.80
C ASP A 27 7.61 4.83 -14.61
N GLY A 28 6.40 4.74 -15.20
CA GLY A 28 6.00 3.63 -16.07
C GLY A 28 5.72 2.32 -15.33
N VAL A 29 5.54 2.36 -14.01
CA VAL A 29 5.18 1.19 -13.20
C VAL A 29 3.74 0.82 -13.48
N ALA A 30 3.47 -0.43 -13.89
CA ALA A 30 2.11 -0.87 -14.11
C ALA A 30 1.31 -0.83 -12.79
N SER A 31 0.06 -0.38 -12.83
CA SER A 31 -0.79 -0.31 -11.64
C SER A 31 -0.98 -1.68 -10.98
N LEU A 32 -0.98 -2.76 -11.76
CA LEU A 32 -1.05 -4.12 -11.24
C LEU A 32 0.21 -4.50 -10.45
N ASP A 33 1.39 -4.03 -10.87
CA ASP A 33 2.63 -4.28 -10.13
C ASP A 33 2.66 -3.49 -8.81
N LEU A 34 1.99 -2.34 -8.73
CA LEU A 34 1.82 -1.62 -7.45
C LEU A 34 0.95 -2.44 -6.49
N MET A 35 -0.16 -2.98 -6.98
CA MET A 35 -1.08 -3.84 -6.23
C MET A 35 -0.40 -5.13 -5.75
N GLU A 36 0.35 -5.82 -6.61
CA GLU A 36 1.09 -7.03 -6.24
C GLU A 36 2.08 -6.77 -5.09
N ARG A 37 2.80 -5.64 -5.15
CA ARG A 37 3.72 -5.22 -4.07
C ARG A 37 2.97 -4.88 -2.78
N ALA A 38 1.78 -4.28 -2.88
CA ALA A 38 0.93 -4.00 -1.72
C ALA A 38 0.46 -5.31 -1.05
N GLY A 39 -0.01 -6.27 -1.85
CA GLY A 39 -0.41 -7.60 -1.39
C GLY A 39 0.73 -8.39 -0.76
N GLU A 40 1.93 -8.39 -1.36
CA GLU A 40 3.13 -9.00 -0.78
C GLU A 40 3.48 -8.37 0.57
N GLY A 41 3.43 -7.04 0.66
CA GLY A 41 3.65 -6.30 1.90
C GLY A 41 2.64 -6.68 2.99
N LEU A 42 1.36 -6.75 2.63
CA LEU A 42 0.29 -7.19 3.53
C LEU A 42 0.53 -8.62 4.01
N ALA A 43 0.81 -9.55 3.10
CA ALA A 43 1.05 -10.96 3.42
C ALA A 43 2.22 -11.13 4.40
N ARG A 44 3.31 -10.38 4.21
CA ARG A 44 4.46 -10.39 5.13
C ARG A 44 4.07 -9.94 6.54
N VAL A 45 3.37 -8.81 6.66
CA VAL A 45 2.95 -8.29 7.98
C VAL A 45 1.94 -9.24 8.64
N VAL A 46 1.02 -9.83 7.88
CA VAL A 46 0.07 -10.82 8.38
C VAL A 46 0.81 -12.07 8.86
N ALA A 47 1.82 -12.56 8.14
CA ALA A 47 2.60 -13.73 8.54
C ALA A 47 3.36 -13.49 9.86
N GLU A 48 3.82 -12.27 10.12
CA GLU A 48 4.48 -11.90 11.38
C GLU A 48 3.49 -11.73 12.54
N ALA A 49 2.28 -11.24 12.26
CA ALA A 49 1.28 -10.92 13.27
C ALA A 49 0.32 -12.08 13.59
N ALA A 50 0.07 -12.97 12.64
CA ALA A 50 -0.84 -14.10 12.80
C ALA A 50 -0.18 -15.24 13.58
N GLY A 51 -0.90 -15.80 14.53
CA GLY A 51 -0.53 -17.07 15.16
C GLY A 51 -0.98 -18.28 14.32
N ASP A 52 -0.90 -19.46 14.92
CA ASP A 52 -1.35 -20.71 14.30
C ASP A 52 -2.88 -20.74 14.20
N GLY A 53 -3.43 -20.26 13.08
CA GLY A 53 -4.86 -20.20 12.86
C GLY A 53 -5.23 -19.75 11.45
N PRO A 54 -6.49 -19.94 11.04
CA PRO A 54 -6.95 -19.54 9.72
C PRO A 54 -6.97 -18.01 9.60
N VAL A 55 -6.49 -17.51 8.45
CA VAL A 55 -6.63 -16.11 8.05
C VAL A 55 -7.95 -15.92 7.28
N ARG A 56 -8.71 -14.87 7.61
CA ARG A 56 -9.91 -14.47 6.87
C ARG A 56 -9.67 -13.15 6.16
N VAL A 57 -9.80 -13.16 4.85
CA VAL A 57 -9.68 -11.97 3.99
C VAL A 57 -11.08 -11.43 3.66
N VAL A 58 -11.30 -10.14 3.88
CA VAL A 58 -12.57 -9.45 3.55
C VAL A 58 -12.31 -8.48 2.42
N VAL A 59 -12.90 -8.77 1.25
CA VAL A 59 -12.59 -8.08 0.00
C VAL A 59 -13.69 -7.08 -0.36
N GLY A 60 -13.31 -5.81 -0.50
CA GLY A 60 -14.18 -4.74 -1.00
C GLY A 60 -14.18 -4.65 -2.54
N GLY A 61 -15.04 -3.81 -3.11
CA GLY A 61 -15.14 -3.63 -4.57
C GLY A 61 -14.17 -2.62 -5.20
N GLY A 62 -13.24 -2.05 -4.43
CA GLY A 62 -12.26 -1.07 -4.90
C GLY A 62 -10.85 -1.65 -5.04
N ASN A 63 -9.86 -0.80 -5.29
CA ASN A 63 -8.47 -1.22 -5.49
C ASN A 63 -7.91 -1.99 -4.28
N ASN A 64 -8.27 -1.59 -3.05
CA ASN A 64 -7.88 -2.32 -1.83
C ASN A 64 -8.39 -3.77 -1.77
N GLY A 65 -9.39 -4.11 -2.57
CA GLY A 65 -9.85 -5.50 -2.69
C GLY A 65 -9.01 -6.33 -3.66
N GLY A 66 -8.20 -5.68 -4.50
CA GLY A 66 -7.27 -6.34 -5.40
C GLY A 66 -5.88 -6.58 -4.80
N ASP A 67 -5.50 -5.80 -3.79
CA ASP A 67 -4.28 -6.03 -2.98
C ASP A 67 -4.34 -7.39 -2.26
#